data_AF-A0A2V9L2R4-F1
#
_entry.id   AF-A0A2V9L2R4-F1
#
_cell.length_a   1.000
_cell.length_b   1.000
_cell.length_c   1.000
_cell.angle_alpha   90.00
_cell.angle_beta   90.00
_cell.angle_gamma   90.00
#
_symmetry.space_group_name_H-M   'P 1'
#
loop_
_entity.id
_entity.type
_entity.pdbx_description
1 polymer ?
#
loop_
_entity_poly.entity_id
_entity_poly.type
_entity_poly.pdbx_seq_one_letter_code
_entity_poly.pdbx_strand_id
1 'polypeptide(L)'
;MTRLCGEGFCPSPQIQIETDLAAFATAGTQLWPLQVDRLKRSTAIEDLVARYVELYTSGQNYRARCPFHEDRNPSFVVYPQTQSFYCFGCREHGDVLSFLMRQERLTFPEALKVLRKLNGGETHRDN
;
A
#
# COMPACT_ATOMS: atom_id res chain seq x y z
N MET A 1 47.13 51.62 -7.35
CA MET A 1 46.32 51.38 -8.57
C MET A 1 46.61 49.94 -8.98
N THR A 2 45.72 48.94 -8.95
CA THR A 2 44.27 48.91 -8.88
C THR A 2 43.88 47.48 -8.43
N ARG A 3 42.94 47.36 -7.50
CA ARG A 3 42.18 46.13 -7.22
C ARG A 3 41.44 45.71 -8.48
N LEU A 4 41.42 44.42 -8.85
CA LEU A 4 40.25 43.78 -9.47
C LEU A 4 40.25 42.28 -9.15
N CYS A 5 39.37 41.89 -8.22
CA CYS A 5 38.70 40.60 -8.30
C CYS A 5 37.58 40.73 -9.33
N GLY A 6 37.29 39.70 -10.14
CA GLY A 6 35.96 39.59 -10.73
C GLY A 6 35.82 38.89 -12.08
N GLU A 7 35.98 37.56 -12.12
CA GLU A 7 35.30 36.68 -13.08
C GLU A 7 35.62 35.23 -12.64
N GLY A 8 34.74 34.50 -11.96
CA GLY A 8 33.31 34.42 -12.21
C GLY A 8 33.03 33.43 -13.33
N PHE A 9 33.61 32.23 -13.27
CA PHE A 9 33.09 31.07 -14.01
C PHE A 9 33.46 29.78 -13.28
N CYS A 10 32.56 29.31 -12.40
CA CYS A 10 32.57 27.90 -11.99
C CYS A 10 31.96 27.13 -13.17
N PRO A 11 32.74 26.35 -13.96
CA PRO A 11 32.11 25.36 -14.81
C PRO A 11 31.39 24.37 -13.89
N SER A 12 30.08 24.31 -14.08
CA SER A 12 29.12 23.35 -13.55
C SER A 12 29.73 21.95 -13.37
N PRO A 13 29.32 21.18 -12.33
CA PRO A 13 29.85 19.85 -12.10
C PRO A 13 29.63 19.01 -13.36
N GLN A 14 30.72 18.57 -13.97
CA GLN A 14 30.67 17.63 -15.07
C GLN A 14 30.04 16.35 -14.53
N ILE A 15 28.80 16.09 -14.95
CA ILE A 15 28.14 14.80 -14.77
C ILE A 15 29.00 13.79 -15.54
N GLN A 16 29.87 13.09 -14.82
CA GLN A 16 30.65 11.99 -15.34
C GLN A 16 29.72 10.78 -15.44
N ILE A 17 29.25 10.52 -16.64
CA ILE A 17 28.41 9.36 -16.99
C ILE A 17 29.37 8.21 -17.31
N GLU A 18 30.05 7.64 -16.32
CA GLU A 18 30.85 6.44 -16.57
C GLU A 18 30.73 5.42 -15.44
N THR A 19 30.33 4.21 -15.86
CA THR A 19 30.47 2.93 -15.17
C THR A 19 29.60 2.71 -13.94
N ASP A 20 28.53 1.93 -14.09
CA ASP A 20 28.62 0.55 -13.59
C ASP A 20 27.50 -0.33 -14.18
N LEU A 21 27.89 -1.42 -14.84
CA LEU A 21 27.00 -2.46 -15.33
C LEU A 21 26.28 -3.23 -14.20
N ALA A 22 26.51 -2.90 -12.91
CA ALA A 22 25.72 -3.37 -11.79
C ALA A 22 24.36 -2.66 -11.60
N ALA A 23 24.09 -1.55 -12.30
CA ALA A 23 22.78 -0.87 -12.20
C ALA A 23 21.64 -1.64 -12.88
N PHE A 24 21.93 -2.45 -13.91
CA PHE A 24 20.91 -3.20 -14.66
C PHE A 24 20.55 -4.55 -14.03
N ALA A 25 21.30 -5.03 -13.03
CA ALA A 25 20.92 -6.21 -12.24
C ALA A 25 19.89 -5.89 -11.14
N THR A 26 19.61 -4.60 -10.89
CA THR A 26 18.72 -4.16 -9.80
C THR A 26 17.36 -3.64 -10.30
N ALA A 27 17.03 -3.85 -11.58
CA ALA A 27 15.72 -3.49 -12.13
C ALA A 27 14.58 -4.45 -11.71
N GLY A 28 14.92 -5.64 -11.18
CA GLY A 28 13.94 -6.65 -10.76
C GLY A 28 13.35 -6.44 -9.36
N THR A 29 14.07 -5.77 -8.45
CA THR A 29 13.70 -5.76 -7.01
C THR A 29 13.10 -4.43 -6.54
N GLN A 30 13.34 -3.32 -7.25
CA GLN A 30 12.83 -2.00 -6.83
C GLN A 30 11.36 -1.73 -7.25
N LEU A 31 10.73 -2.65 -7.99
CA LEU A 31 9.33 -2.52 -8.39
C LEU A 31 8.37 -3.12 -7.36
N TRP A 32 8.84 -3.99 -6.47
CA TRP A 32 7.98 -4.72 -5.54
C TRP A 32 7.20 -3.83 -4.56
N PRO A 33 7.81 -2.84 -3.87
CA PRO A 33 7.07 -1.98 -2.94
C PRO A 33 6.03 -1.12 -3.64
N LEU A 34 6.38 -0.61 -4.84
CA LEU A 34 5.49 0.21 -5.65
C LEU A 34 4.33 -0.60 -6.24
N GLN A 35 4.56 -1.87 -6.59
CA GLN A 35 3.51 -2.79 -7.03
C GLN A 35 2.51 -3.09 -5.91
N VAL A 36 3.00 -3.34 -4.69
CA VAL A 36 2.13 -3.56 -3.52
C VAL A 36 1.31 -2.30 -3.19
N ASP A 37 1.93 -1.12 -3.19
CA ASP A 37 1.23 0.14 -2.95
C ASP A 37 0.16 0.42 -4.01
N ARG A 38 0.48 0.18 -5.29
CA ARG A 38 -0.49 0.28 -6.39
C ARG A 38 -1.67 -0.66 -6.17
N LEU A 39 -1.40 -1.92 -5.87
CA LEU A 39 -2.42 -2.94 -5.64
C LEU A 39 -3.35 -2.59 -4.47
N LYS A 40 -2.79 -2.07 -3.36
CA LYS A 40 -3.57 -1.54 -2.24
C LYS A 40 -4.51 -0.42 -2.70
N ARG A 41 -3.99 0.56 -3.45
CA ARG A 41 -4.78 1.70 -3.96
C ARG A 41 -5.87 1.29 -4.92
N SER A 42 -5.60 0.32 -5.79
CA SER A 42 -6.59 -0.20 -6.75
C SER A 42 -7.72 -0.98 -6.08
N THR A 43 -7.51 -1.48 -4.85
CA THR A 43 -8.51 -2.26 -4.13
C THR A 43 -9.23 -1.38 -3.11
N ALA A 44 -10.53 -1.19 -3.31
CA ALA A 44 -11.39 -0.52 -2.34
C ALA A 44 -11.56 -1.40 -1.09
N ILE A 45 -11.25 -0.85 0.09
CA ILE A 45 -11.38 -1.59 1.37
C ILE A 45 -12.84 -1.89 1.68
N GLU A 46 -13.75 -1.01 1.30
CA GLU A 46 -15.18 -1.16 1.44
C GLU A 46 -15.70 -2.37 0.66
N ASP A 47 -15.28 -2.58 -0.60
CA ASP A 47 -15.72 -3.73 -1.41
C ASP A 47 -15.23 -5.04 -0.80
N LEU A 48 -13.99 -5.04 -0.32
CA LEU A 48 -13.41 -6.22 0.29
C LEU A 48 -14.13 -6.58 1.59
N VAL A 49 -14.36 -5.62 2.48
CA VAL A 49 -15.05 -5.85 3.75
C VAL A 49 -16.53 -6.20 3.52
N ALA A 50 -17.20 -5.59 2.54
CA ALA A 50 -18.60 -5.85 2.20
C ALA A 50 -18.87 -7.33 1.84
N ARG A 51 -17.85 -8.06 1.37
CA ARG A 51 -17.96 -9.49 1.05
C ARG A 51 -18.01 -10.38 2.29
N TYR A 52 -17.48 -9.92 3.43
CA TYR A 52 -17.41 -10.69 4.67
C TYR A 52 -18.45 -10.24 5.69
N VAL A 53 -18.79 -8.95 5.73
CA VAL A 53 -19.72 -8.38 6.72
C VAL A 53 -20.67 -7.38 6.07
N GLU A 54 -21.86 -7.27 6.64
CA GLU A 54 -22.85 -6.27 6.23
C GLU A 54 -22.37 -4.87 6.66
N LEU A 55 -22.17 -3.99 5.67
CA LEU A 55 -21.75 -2.61 5.87
C LEU A 55 -22.97 -1.69 5.97
N TYR A 56 -22.96 -0.84 6.99
CA TYR A 56 -23.90 0.26 7.16
C TYR A 56 -23.22 1.58 6.82
N THR A 57 -23.85 2.38 5.95
CA THR A 57 -23.36 3.72 5.61
C THR A 57 -23.51 4.67 6.80
N SER A 58 -22.43 5.35 7.18
CA SER A 58 -22.40 6.34 8.26
C SER A 58 -21.70 7.61 7.77
N GLY A 59 -22.40 8.38 6.93
CA GLY A 59 -21.85 9.58 6.31
C GLY A 59 -20.80 9.22 5.26
N GLN A 60 -19.55 9.66 5.47
CA GLN A 60 -18.42 9.35 4.57
C GLN A 60 -17.70 8.03 4.91
N ASN A 61 -18.03 7.42 6.05
CA ASN A 61 -17.41 6.19 6.52
C ASN A 61 -18.45 5.07 6.57
N TYR A 62 -17.98 3.83 6.64
CA TYR A 62 -18.86 2.67 6.83
C TYR A 62 -18.70 2.11 8.23
N ARG A 63 -19.79 1.58 8.79
CA ARG A 63 -19.81 0.86 10.07
C ARG A 63 -20.22 -0.58 9.84
N ALA A 64 -19.64 -1.49 10.60
CA ALA A 64 -19.97 -2.91 10.52
C ALA A 64 -19.91 -3.57 11.91
N ARG A 65 -20.41 -4.80 11.97
CA ARG A 65 -20.04 -5.72 13.06
C ARG A 65 -18.62 -6.22 12.79
N CYS A 66 -17.83 -6.34 13.85
CA CYS A 66 -16.46 -6.79 13.69
C CYS A 66 -16.44 -8.30 13.41
N PRO A 67 -15.75 -8.78 12.36
CA PRO A 67 -15.62 -10.21 12.10
C PRO A 67 -14.60 -10.89 13.02
N PHE A 68 -13.75 -10.11 13.71
CA PHE A 68 -12.64 -10.63 14.51
C PHE A 68 -13.00 -11.00 15.95
N HIS A 69 -14.16 -10.55 16.44
CA HIS A 69 -14.65 -10.88 17.77
C HIS A 69 -16.19 -10.87 17.78
N GLU A 70 -16.80 -11.76 18.55
CA GLU A 70 -18.25 -11.76 18.73
C GLU A 70 -18.69 -10.62 19.63
N ASP A 71 -18.97 -9.47 19.01
CA ASP A 71 -19.59 -8.33 19.68
C ASP A 71 -20.96 -8.03 19.06
N ARG A 72 -21.91 -7.68 19.92
CA ARG A 72 -23.29 -7.38 19.48
C ARG A 72 -23.42 -5.97 18.91
N ASN A 73 -22.47 -5.08 19.19
CA ASN A 73 -22.51 -3.69 18.76
C ASN A 73 -21.65 -3.47 17.50
N PRO A 74 -22.14 -2.72 16.49
CA PRO A 74 -21.37 -2.39 15.29
C PRO A 74 -20.25 -1.38 15.60
N SER A 75 -19.16 -1.87 16.16
CA SER A 75 -18.00 -1.09 16.61
C SER A 75 -16.85 -1.05 15.59
N PHE A 76 -17.03 -1.64 14.41
CA PHE A 76 -16.06 -1.65 13.32
C PHE A 76 -16.33 -0.47 12.38
N VAL A 77 -15.30 0.32 12.06
CA VAL A 77 -15.40 1.47 11.16
C VAL A 77 -14.40 1.34 10.02
N VAL A 78 -14.85 1.57 8.80
CA VAL A 78 -14.04 1.58 7.59
C VAL A 78 -13.96 3.01 7.06
N TYR A 79 -12.74 3.45 6.78
CA TYR A 79 -12.43 4.78 6.26
C TYR A 79 -12.01 4.64 4.80
N PRO A 80 -12.91 4.86 3.83
CA PRO A 80 -12.60 4.68 2.41
C PRO A 80 -11.56 5.70 1.91
N GLN A 81 -11.53 6.92 2.47
CA GLN A 81 -10.53 7.94 2.10
C GLN A 81 -9.09 7.53 2.42
N THR A 82 -8.86 6.91 3.59
CA THR A 82 -7.52 6.47 4.01
C THR A 82 -7.25 5.01 3.64
N GLN A 83 -8.24 4.31 3.08
CA GLN A 83 -8.22 2.86 2.82
C GLN A 83 -7.83 2.02 4.05
N SER A 84 -8.27 2.47 5.23
CA SER A 84 -7.94 1.84 6.50
C SER A 84 -9.21 1.42 7.23
N PHE A 85 -9.08 0.46 8.14
CA PHE A 85 -10.14 0.10 9.07
C PHE A 85 -9.70 0.29 10.52
N TYR A 86 -10.67 0.51 11.40
CA TYR A 86 -10.45 0.55 12.85
C TYR A 86 -11.64 -0.06 13.57
N CYS A 87 -11.37 -0.97 14.50
CA CYS A 87 -12.38 -1.51 15.39
C CYS A 87 -12.21 -0.95 16.80
N PHE A 88 -13.23 -0.27 17.31
CA PHE A 88 -13.22 0.27 18.67
C PHE A 88 -13.32 -0.79 19.77
N GLY A 89 -13.84 -1.98 19.46
CA GLY A 89 -13.96 -3.09 20.43
C GLY A 89 -12.64 -3.81 20.67
N CYS A 90 -12.02 -4.32 19.60
CA CYS A 90 -10.75 -5.06 19.68
C CYS A 90 -9.50 -4.22 19.44
N ARG A 91 -9.65 -2.91 19.21
CA ARG A 91 -8.57 -1.95 18.87
C ARG A 91 -7.78 -2.32 17.62
N GLU A 92 -8.44 -3.07 16.76
CA GLU A 92 -7.81 -3.66 15.61
C GLU A 92 -7.82 -2.69 14.44
N HIS A 93 -6.69 -2.57 13.75
CA HIS A 93 -6.52 -1.57 12.71
C HIS A 93 -5.54 -2.03 11.64
N GLY A 94 -5.69 -1.46 10.45
CA GLY A 94 -4.77 -1.68 9.35
C GLY A 94 -5.38 -1.38 7.99
N ASP A 95 -4.68 -1.85 6.96
CA ASP A 95 -5.10 -1.75 5.57
C ASP A 95 -5.88 -3.00 5.13
N VAL A 96 -6.32 -3.00 3.88
CA VAL A 96 -6.85 -4.17 3.16
C VAL A 96 -6.01 -5.45 3.36
N LEU A 97 -4.68 -5.35 3.27
CA LEU A 97 -3.79 -6.50 3.45
C LEU A 97 -3.84 -7.04 4.88
N SER A 98 -3.78 -6.16 5.87
CA SER A 98 -3.88 -6.53 7.29
C SER A 98 -5.22 -7.20 7.60
N PHE A 99 -6.31 -6.72 6.99
CA PHE A 99 -7.64 -7.33 7.11
C PHE A 99 -7.64 -8.76 6.56
N LEU A 100 -7.18 -8.97 5.32
CA LEU A 100 -7.11 -10.30 4.69
C LEU A 100 -6.25 -11.28 5.49
N MET A 101 -5.07 -10.83 5.91
CA MET A 101 -4.15 -11.63 6.71
C MET A 101 -4.81 -12.12 8.01
N ARG A 102 -5.66 -11.31 8.64
CA ARG A 102 -6.34 -11.69 9.89
C ARG A 102 -7.60 -12.49 9.67
N GLN A 103 -8.38 -12.15 8.65
CA GLN A 103 -9.62 -12.83 8.34
C GLN A 103 -9.37 -14.27 7.89
N GLU A 104 -8.40 -14.46 7.00
CA GLU A 104 -8.08 -15.77 6.43
C GLU A 104 -6.83 -16.42 7.06
N ARG A 105 -6.21 -15.77 8.06
CA ARG A 105 -4.96 -16.23 8.72
C ARG A 105 -3.83 -16.50 7.71
N LEU A 106 -3.79 -15.69 6.66
CA LEU A 106 -2.82 -15.83 5.56
C LEU A 106 -1.51 -15.11 5.88
N THR A 107 -0.43 -15.64 5.32
CA THR A 107 0.85 -14.94 5.28
C THR A 107 0.82 -13.80 4.27
N PHE A 108 1.71 -12.81 4.42
CA PHE A 108 1.84 -11.69 3.48
C PHE A 108 1.86 -12.09 1.99
N PRO A 109 2.67 -13.08 1.53
CA PRO A 109 2.68 -13.47 0.12
C PRO A 109 1.37 -14.12 -0.33
N GLU A 110 0.65 -14.82 0.55
CA GLU A 110 -0.66 -15.41 0.24
C GLU A 110 -1.73 -14.33 0.13
N ALA A 111 -1.77 -13.39 1.08
CA ALA A 111 -2.70 -12.26 1.04
C ALA A 111 -2.47 -11.40 -0.22
N LEU A 112 -1.21 -11.21 -0.64
CA LEU A 112 -0.89 -10.51 -1.87
C LEU A 112 -1.39 -11.27 -3.12
N LYS A 113 -1.29 -12.61 -3.15
CA LYS A 113 -1.84 -13.43 -4.24
C LYS A 113 -3.36 -13.29 -4.34
N VAL A 114 -4.06 -13.33 -3.20
CA VAL A 114 -5.52 -13.13 -3.15
C VAL A 114 -5.88 -11.75 -3.71
N LEU A 115 -5.17 -10.71 -3.26
CA LEU A 115 -5.44 -9.35 -3.69
C LEU A 115 -5.12 -9.10 -5.18
N ARG A 116 -4.07 -9.72 -5.72
CA ARG A 116 -3.79 -9.72 -7.16
C ARG A 116 -4.90 -10.41 -7.95
N LYS A 117 -5.39 -11.56 -7.47
CA LYS A 117 -6.48 -12.30 -8.08
C LYS A 117 -7.78 -11.49 -8.11
N LEU A 118 -8.08 -10.74 -7.05
CA LEU A 118 -9.23 -9.84 -6.99
C LEU A 118 -9.16 -8.72 -8.03
N ASN A 119 -7.95 -8.21 -8.31
CA ASN A 119 -7.72 -7.18 -9.33
C ASN A 119 -7.50 -7.76 -10.74
N GLY A 120 -7.65 -9.08 -10.94
CA GLY A 120 -7.43 -9.73 -12.22
C GLY A 120 -5.97 -9.73 -12.72
N GLY A 121 -5.02 -9.31 -11.89
CA GLY A 121 -3.60 -9.31 -12.26
C GLY A 121 -3.01 -10.70 -12.09
N GLU A 122 -2.62 -11.36 -13.17
CA GLU A 122 -1.88 -12.61 -13.08
C GLU A 122 -0.60 -12.42 -12.23
N THR A 123 -0.32 -13.39 -11.37
CA THR A 123 0.99 -13.52 -10.73
C THR A 123 2.00 -13.83 -11.82
N HIS A 124 2.66 -12.81 -12.38
CA HIS A 124 3.87 -13.01 -13.18
C HIS A 124 4.82 -13.83 -12.32
N ARG A 125 4.96 -15.09 -12.72
CA ARG A 125 5.64 -16.14 -11.99
C ARG A 125 7.12 -15.77 -12.00
N ASP A 126 7.64 -15.42 -10.83
CA ASP A 126 9.08 -15.38 -10.61
C ASP A 126 9.61 -16.79 -10.91
N ASN A 127 10.38 -16.91 -11.99
CA ASN A 127 11.21 -18.06 -12.31
C ASN A 127 12.67 -17.66 -12.17
#